data_AF-A0A432MGE1-F1
#
_entry.id   AF-A0A432MGE1-F1
#
_cell.length_a   1.000
_cell.length_b   1.000
_cell.length_c   1.000
_cell.angle_alpha   90.00
_cell.angle_beta   90.00
_cell.angle_gamma   90.00
#
_symmetry.space_group_name_H-M   'P 1'
#
loop_
_entity.id
_entity.type
_entity.pdbx_description
1 polymer ?
#
loop_
_entity_poly.entity_id
_entity_poly.type
_entity_poly.pdbx_seq_one_letter_code
_entity_poly.pdbx_strand_id
1 'polypeptide(L)'
;MSLTPRRVPLGPIGVRADEAGADASPAFRPEAEAALARFRARRDELQRGVRRGELTPRVARRLAAEAAAALRSALAAEAETFSPTPRAFLDRLAEAADDRRRAREAASLEALQRETNRLLRDSLIEQQLRNREDEFRARTYTRRVAGGDPSPTLDGLLRFHEDASLAGDEAALEWARRQLEAFRPLAPDPDDQRKIDLATDRPDRVNPRLVSRYVEQLDGAPPDDLEAFARHALEARDANACVAAFVLARQAPEGTALGLVRQVLDGLSQFPDAAIATLRCWEADARSADAAAAIAEAERVASIAEQEAALPGVAPPTEAELDRLARIESLPLAAPDEPIGLVPVRRGLSPEEFQTLESTSPEPADAPPAAS
;
A
#
# COMPACT_ATOMS: atom_id res chain seq x y z
N MET A 1 9.46 -31.50 21.85
CA MET A 1 8.14 -31.32 21.22
C MET A 1 7.73 -29.86 21.42
N SER A 2 8.14 -28.99 20.51
CA SER A 2 7.93 -27.54 20.59
C SER A 2 6.61 -27.17 19.92
N LEU A 3 5.60 -26.80 20.72
CA LEU A 3 4.36 -26.19 20.25
C LEU A 3 4.32 -24.75 20.74
N THR A 4 5.10 -23.88 20.09
CA THR A 4 4.85 -22.44 20.14
C THR A 4 3.62 -22.15 19.27
N PRO A 5 2.53 -21.59 19.82
CA PRO A 5 1.49 -21.03 18.97
C PRO A 5 2.08 -19.79 18.29
N ARG A 6 2.23 -19.85 16.96
CA ARG A 6 2.50 -18.67 16.12
C ARG A 6 1.41 -17.63 16.38
N ARG A 7 1.74 -16.60 17.16
CA ARG A 7 0.98 -15.34 17.26
C ARG A 7 1.64 -14.32 16.33
N VAL A 8 1.04 -14.07 15.17
CA VAL A 8 1.12 -12.85 14.32
C VAL A 8 -0.03 -13.00 13.29
N PRO A 9 -0.82 -11.96 12.91
CA PRO A 9 -0.68 -10.52 13.18
C PRO A 9 -1.93 -9.83 13.77
N LEU A 10 -1.74 -8.77 14.56
CA LEU A 10 -2.61 -7.60 14.44
C LEU A 10 -1.81 -6.60 13.61
N GLY A 11 -1.88 -6.81 12.30
CA GLY A 11 -1.53 -5.81 11.29
C GLY A 11 -2.68 -4.81 11.24
N PRO A 12 -2.38 -3.51 11.18
CA PRO A 12 -3.34 -2.44 11.38
C PRO A 12 -4.27 -2.31 10.17
N ILE A 13 -5.41 -1.67 10.36
CA ILE A 13 -6.15 -1.01 9.28
C ILE A 13 -5.26 0.16 8.81
N GLY A 14 -4.13 -0.03 8.13
CA GLY A 14 -3.96 -0.14 6.68
C GLY A 14 -4.26 -1.48 6.03
N VAL A 15 -5.54 -1.68 5.68
CA VAL A 15 -6.00 -2.75 4.80
C VAL A 15 -5.43 -2.51 3.39
N ARG A 16 -4.20 -3.03 3.22
CA ARG A 16 -3.43 -3.47 2.03
C ARG A 16 -1.91 -3.20 2.12
N ALA A 17 -1.33 -3.14 3.32
CA ALA A 17 0.14 -3.12 3.45
C ALA A 17 0.77 -4.48 3.83
N ASP A 18 0.08 -5.34 4.60
CA ASP A 18 0.77 -6.48 5.25
C ASP A 18 0.48 -7.89 4.68
N GLU A 19 -0.32 -8.03 3.61
CA GLU A 19 -0.46 -9.32 2.90
C GLU A 19 0.43 -9.43 1.64
N ALA A 20 1.11 -8.34 1.26
CA ALA A 20 2.07 -8.34 0.17
C ALA A 20 3.46 -8.76 0.67
N GLY A 21 3.67 -10.06 0.86
CA GLY A 21 5.02 -10.60 0.78
C GLY A 21 5.68 -10.13 -0.51
N ALA A 22 6.84 -9.47 -0.41
CA ALA A 22 7.71 -9.09 -1.54
C ALA A 22 7.13 -8.16 -2.63
N ASP A 23 5.92 -7.62 -2.49
CA ASP A 23 5.33 -6.71 -3.47
C ASP A 23 5.36 -5.26 -2.97
N ALA A 24 6.43 -4.56 -3.36
CA ALA A 24 6.62 -3.13 -3.17
C ALA A 24 5.42 -2.29 -3.65
N SER A 25 5.19 -1.14 -3.01
CA SER A 25 4.04 -0.22 -3.17
C SER A 25 3.31 -0.34 -4.52
N PRO A 26 2.10 -0.95 -4.59
CA PRO A 26 1.37 -1.07 -5.84
C PRO A 26 0.97 0.31 -6.43
N ALA A 27 0.96 1.36 -5.60
CA ALA A 27 0.55 2.70 -6.01
C ALA A 27 1.67 3.53 -6.66
N PHE A 28 2.95 3.34 -6.30
CA PHE A 28 4.09 4.06 -6.89
C PHE A 28 4.77 3.28 -8.04
N ARG A 29 4.49 1.97 -8.12
CA ARG A 29 5.03 1.07 -9.15
C ARG A 29 4.78 1.56 -10.58
N PRO A 30 3.57 2.03 -10.98
CA PRO A 30 3.32 2.50 -12.35
C PRO A 30 4.23 3.66 -12.76
N GLU A 31 4.45 4.63 -11.89
CA GLU A 31 5.32 5.79 -12.12
C GLU A 31 6.78 5.34 -12.25
N ALA A 32 7.24 4.48 -11.34
CA ALA A 32 8.59 3.94 -11.33
C ALA A 32 8.87 3.08 -12.59
N GLU A 33 7.93 2.23 -13.00
CA GLU A 33 8.02 1.43 -14.22
C GLU A 33 7.99 2.29 -15.49
N ALA A 34 7.17 3.35 -15.52
CA ALA A 34 7.17 4.30 -16.63
C ALA A 34 8.52 5.02 -16.75
N ALA A 35 9.15 5.38 -15.62
CA ALA A 35 10.48 5.96 -15.61
C ALA A 35 11.56 4.98 -16.09
N LEU A 36 11.47 3.71 -15.68
CA LEU A 36 12.34 2.64 -16.18
C LEU A 36 12.17 2.41 -17.68
N ALA A 37 10.94 2.46 -18.19
CA ALA A 37 10.65 2.32 -19.61
C ALA A 37 11.29 3.45 -20.43
N ARG A 38 11.23 4.70 -19.93
CA ARG A 38 11.94 5.84 -20.54
C ARG A 38 13.46 5.62 -20.56
N PHE A 39 14.03 5.11 -19.47
CA PHE A 39 15.44 4.75 -19.41
C PHE A 39 15.81 3.66 -20.43
N ARG A 40 15.01 2.59 -20.52
CA ARG A 40 15.22 1.49 -21.48
C ARG A 40 15.17 1.98 -22.93
N ALA A 41 14.22 2.85 -23.27
CA ALA A 41 14.17 3.47 -24.60
C ALA A 41 15.47 4.24 -24.90
N ARG A 42 15.97 5.02 -23.94
CA ARG A 42 17.23 5.75 -24.07
C ARG A 42 18.44 4.82 -24.19
N ARG A 43 18.48 3.75 -23.42
CA ARG A 43 19.51 2.70 -23.51
C ARG A 43 19.53 2.07 -24.90
N ASP A 44 18.37 1.76 -25.45
CA ASP A 44 18.24 1.14 -26.77
C ASP A 44 18.64 2.09 -27.91
N GLU A 45 18.42 3.41 -27.75
CA GLU A 45 18.99 4.43 -28.64
C GLU A 45 20.52 4.43 -28.61
N LEU A 46 21.13 4.39 -27.41
CA LEU A 46 22.58 4.36 -27.25
C LEU A 46 23.18 3.10 -27.89
N GLN A 47 22.53 1.94 -27.72
CA GLN A 47 22.94 0.70 -28.37
C GLN A 47 22.88 0.79 -29.90
N ARG A 48 21.82 1.39 -30.44
CA ARG A 48 21.69 1.64 -31.89
C ARG A 48 22.80 2.57 -32.40
N GLY A 49 23.11 3.64 -31.66
CA GLY A 49 24.20 4.56 -32.00
C GLY A 49 25.57 3.88 -32.04
N VAL A 50 25.84 2.93 -31.12
CA VAL A 50 27.08 2.13 -31.18
C VAL A 50 27.09 1.21 -32.40
N ARG A 51 25.99 0.51 -32.69
CA ARG A 51 25.90 -0.40 -33.86
C ARG A 51 26.07 0.32 -35.19
N ARG A 52 25.67 1.59 -35.26
CA ARG A 52 25.86 2.47 -36.44
C ARG A 52 27.24 3.10 -36.51
N GLY A 53 28.08 2.94 -35.49
CA GLY A 53 29.39 3.59 -35.41
C GLY A 53 29.35 5.08 -35.02
N GLU A 54 28.17 5.62 -34.68
CA GLU A 54 28.00 7.02 -34.25
C GLU A 54 28.61 7.26 -32.86
N LEU A 55 28.65 6.22 -32.01
CA LEU A 55 29.16 6.28 -30.65
C LEU A 55 30.14 5.14 -30.37
N THR A 56 31.18 5.42 -29.57
CA THR A 56 32.02 4.36 -29.02
C THR A 56 31.32 3.67 -27.85
N PRO A 57 31.56 2.37 -27.59
CA PRO A 57 31.00 1.66 -26.44
C PRO A 57 31.30 2.35 -25.10
N ARG A 58 32.48 3.00 -24.97
CA ARG A 58 32.87 3.76 -23.78
C ARG A 58 31.98 4.97 -23.56
N VAL A 59 31.68 5.74 -24.62
CA VAL A 59 30.80 6.91 -24.54
C VAL A 59 29.37 6.48 -24.26
N ALA A 60 28.88 5.42 -24.90
CA ALA A 60 27.53 4.90 -24.65
C ALA A 60 27.34 4.43 -23.21
N ARG A 61 28.30 3.70 -22.63
CA ARG A 61 28.27 3.31 -21.20
C ARG A 61 28.26 4.51 -20.26
N ARG A 62 29.07 5.53 -20.55
CA ARG A 62 29.08 6.77 -19.75
C ARG A 62 27.71 7.45 -19.78
N LEU A 63 27.13 7.65 -20.97
CA LEU A 63 25.81 8.27 -21.13
C LEU A 63 24.69 7.44 -20.50
N ALA A 64 24.78 6.10 -20.56
CA ALA A 64 23.83 5.22 -19.91
C ALA A 64 23.93 5.32 -18.37
N ALA A 65 25.16 5.40 -17.82
CA ALA A 65 25.38 5.58 -16.39
C ALA A 65 24.88 6.96 -15.91
N GLU A 66 25.11 8.03 -16.68
CA GLU A 66 24.57 9.36 -16.41
C GLU A 66 23.02 9.34 -16.40
N ALA A 67 22.40 8.65 -17.37
CA ALA A 67 20.95 8.48 -17.42
C ALA A 67 20.40 7.67 -16.24
N ALA A 68 21.09 6.61 -15.81
CA ALA A 68 20.70 5.83 -14.63
C ALA A 68 20.83 6.65 -13.33
N ALA A 69 21.89 7.46 -13.20
CA ALA A 69 22.05 8.35 -12.05
C ALA A 69 20.97 9.44 -12.01
N ALA A 70 20.62 10.03 -13.16
CA ALA A 70 19.52 10.98 -13.26
C ALA A 70 18.16 10.34 -12.90
N LEU A 71 17.91 9.11 -13.37
CA LEU A 71 16.73 8.34 -13.01
C LEU A 71 16.65 8.11 -11.49
N ARG A 72 17.74 7.68 -10.85
CA ARG A 72 17.80 7.49 -9.39
C ARG A 72 17.45 8.79 -8.66
N SER A 73 18.07 9.91 -9.05
CA SER A 73 17.82 11.19 -8.38
C SER A 73 16.37 11.65 -8.53
N ALA A 74 15.76 11.43 -9.71
CA ALA A 74 14.37 11.78 -9.95
C ALA A 74 13.42 10.90 -9.12
N LEU A 75 13.59 9.58 -9.16
CA LEU A 75 12.74 8.64 -8.41
C LEU A 75 12.86 8.82 -6.90
N ALA A 76 14.06 9.14 -6.38
CA ALA A 76 14.23 9.43 -4.95
C ALA A 76 13.43 10.67 -4.52
N ALA A 77 13.51 11.76 -5.29
CA ALA A 77 12.75 12.98 -5.00
C ALA A 77 11.22 12.78 -5.11
N GLU A 78 10.78 12.00 -6.10
CA GLU A 78 9.37 11.65 -6.26
C GLU A 78 8.87 10.74 -5.12
N ALA A 79 9.66 9.74 -4.72
CA ALA A 79 9.30 8.80 -3.65
C ALA A 79 9.18 9.48 -2.28
N GLU A 80 10.06 10.43 -1.96
CA GLU A 80 10.02 11.17 -0.68
C GLU A 80 8.72 11.97 -0.49
N THR A 81 8.14 12.45 -1.58
CA THR A 81 6.93 13.29 -1.56
C THR A 81 5.67 12.52 -1.97
N PHE A 82 5.80 11.22 -2.25
CA PHE A 82 4.72 10.38 -2.70
C PHE A 82 3.66 10.21 -1.60
N SER A 83 2.40 10.41 -1.97
CA SER A 83 1.26 10.00 -1.17
C SER A 83 0.14 9.56 -2.11
N PRO A 84 -0.41 8.35 -1.94
CA PRO A 84 -1.56 7.89 -2.70
C PRO A 84 -2.86 8.58 -2.25
N THR A 85 -2.86 9.22 -1.08
CA THR A 85 -4.03 9.93 -0.54
C THR A 85 -4.23 11.26 -1.26
N PRO A 86 -5.45 11.59 -1.74
CA PRO A 86 -5.72 12.88 -2.35
C PRO A 86 -5.46 14.03 -1.37
N ARG A 87 -4.74 15.08 -1.82
CA ARG A 87 -4.36 16.23 -0.98
C ARG A 87 -5.54 16.87 -0.24
N ALA A 88 -6.72 16.90 -0.85
CA ALA A 88 -7.92 17.44 -0.23
C ALA A 88 -8.26 16.79 1.12
N PHE A 89 -8.05 15.47 1.28
CA PHE A 89 -8.27 14.79 2.56
C PHE A 89 -7.26 15.24 3.62
N LEU A 90 -5.97 15.34 3.23
CA LEU A 90 -4.90 15.74 4.14
C LEU A 90 -5.05 17.20 4.59
N ASP A 91 -5.30 18.10 3.64
CA ASP A 91 -5.44 19.53 3.90
C ASP A 91 -6.65 19.82 4.79
N ARG A 92 -7.81 19.20 4.49
CA ARG A 92 -9.04 19.39 5.29
C ARG A 92 -8.93 18.76 6.67
N LEU A 93 -8.29 17.60 6.81
CA LEU A 93 -8.06 16.99 8.12
C LEU A 93 -7.10 17.83 8.96
N ALA A 94 -6.06 18.40 8.35
CA ALA A 94 -5.13 19.31 9.02
C ALA A 94 -5.83 20.60 9.47
N GLU A 95 -6.63 21.21 8.60
CA GLU A 95 -7.44 22.39 8.88
C GLU A 95 -8.38 22.14 10.08
N ALA A 96 -9.20 21.08 10.02
CA ALA A 96 -10.14 20.73 11.07
C ALA A 96 -9.45 20.49 12.43
N ALA A 97 -8.26 19.91 12.41
CA ALA A 97 -7.52 19.65 13.63
C ALA A 97 -6.81 20.89 14.20
N ASP A 98 -6.29 21.76 13.33
CA ASP A 98 -5.70 23.02 13.74
C ASP A 98 -6.76 23.98 14.31
N ASP A 99 -7.96 24.02 13.71
CA ASP A 99 -9.08 24.80 14.23
C ASP A 99 -9.50 24.30 15.62
N ARG A 100 -9.50 22.99 15.85
CA ARG A 100 -9.74 22.42 17.18
C ARG A 100 -8.64 22.76 18.17
N ARG A 101 -7.38 22.69 17.75
CA ARG A 101 -6.25 23.08 18.60
C ARG A 101 -6.41 24.54 19.02
N ARG A 102 -6.67 25.45 18.07
CA ARG A 102 -6.94 26.87 18.35
C ARG A 102 -8.13 27.07 19.27
N ALA A 103 -9.24 26.35 19.05
CA ALA A 103 -10.43 26.43 19.91
C ALA A 103 -10.14 25.99 21.34
N ARG A 104 -9.35 24.92 21.53
CA ARG A 104 -8.90 24.46 22.86
C ARG A 104 -7.95 25.45 23.52
N GLU A 105 -6.99 25.98 22.77
CA GLU A 105 -6.05 27.01 23.25
C GLU A 105 -6.80 28.29 23.67
N ALA A 106 -7.82 28.70 22.91
CA ALA A 106 -8.67 29.84 23.24
C ALA A 106 -9.55 29.60 24.49
N ALA A 107 -9.98 28.35 24.72
CA ALA A 107 -10.78 27.93 25.88
C ALA A 107 -9.92 27.54 27.11
N SER A 108 -8.65 27.98 27.16
CA SER A 108 -7.57 27.40 27.97
C SER A 108 -7.93 27.02 29.41
N LEU A 109 -8.67 27.83 30.16
CA LEU A 109 -9.01 27.52 31.55
C LEU A 109 -10.08 26.43 31.69
N GLU A 110 -11.16 26.48 30.92
CA GLU A 110 -12.20 25.44 30.97
C GLU A 110 -11.72 24.13 30.37
N ALA A 111 -10.90 24.20 29.32
CA ALA A 111 -10.29 23.02 28.70
C ALA A 111 -9.34 22.31 29.68
N LEU A 112 -8.45 23.05 30.34
CA LEU A 112 -7.57 22.51 31.38
C LEU A 112 -8.36 21.94 32.56
N GLN A 113 -9.45 22.59 32.97
CA GLN A 113 -10.32 22.07 34.03
C GLN A 113 -11.01 20.76 33.63
N ARG A 114 -11.53 20.66 32.41
CA ARG A 114 -12.13 19.40 31.90
C ARG A 114 -11.10 18.28 31.81
N GLU A 115 -9.90 18.58 31.34
CA GLU A 115 -8.80 17.60 31.25
C GLU A 115 -8.33 17.16 32.64
N THR A 116 -8.15 18.09 33.56
CA THR A 116 -7.81 17.79 34.96
C THR A 116 -8.90 16.94 35.61
N ASN A 117 -10.17 17.30 35.43
CA ASN A 117 -11.30 16.52 35.94
C ASN A 117 -11.36 15.11 35.34
N ARG A 118 -11.03 14.96 34.05
CA ARG A 118 -10.92 13.64 33.41
C ARG A 118 -9.83 12.79 34.06
N LEU A 119 -8.62 13.34 34.22
CA LEU A 119 -7.50 12.62 34.83
C LEU A 119 -7.78 12.26 36.30
N LEU A 120 -8.43 13.16 37.05
CA LEU A 120 -8.83 12.89 38.43
C LEU A 120 -9.89 11.78 38.50
N ARG A 121 -10.86 11.76 37.59
CA ARG A 121 -11.88 10.71 37.50
C ARG A 121 -11.25 9.36 37.14
N ASP A 122 -10.33 9.32 36.19
CA ASP A 122 -9.60 8.10 35.82
C ASP A 122 -8.78 7.57 37.01
N SER A 123 -8.09 8.46 37.74
CA SER A 123 -7.35 8.09 38.95
C SER A 123 -8.27 7.59 40.08
N LEU A 124 -9.46 8.19 40.23
CA LEU A 124 -10.44 7.76 41.22
C LEU A 124 -11.00 6.38 40.89
N ILE A 125 -11.32 6.12 39.63
CA ILE A 125 -11.75 4.80 39.16
C ILE A 125 -10.69 3.75 39.49
N GLU A 126 -9.42 4.01 39.17
CA GLU A 126 -8.31 3.09 39.51
C GLU A 126 -8.19 2.83 41.02
N GLN A 127 -8.36 3.86 41.85
CA GLN A 127 -8.34 3.70 43.29
C GLN A 127 -9.55 2.87 43.78
N GLN A 128 -10.74 3.10 43.24
CA GLN A 128 -11.93 2.33 43.57
C GLN A 128 -11.81 0.86 43.15
N LEU A 129 -11.22 0.60 41.97
CA LEU A 129 -10.90 -0.74 41.51
C LEU A 129 -9.97 -1.49 42.47
N ARG A 130 -8.93 -0.81 42.97
CA ARG A 130 -8.01 -1.39 43.98
C ARG A 130 -8.69 -1.62 45.32
N ASN A 131 -9.51 -0.68 45.78
CA ASN A 131 -10.20 -0.79 47.08
C ASN A 131 -11.27 -1.89 47.07
N ARG A 132 -11.87 -2.17 45.90
CA ARG A 132 -12.91 -3.19 45.70
C ARG A 132 -12.37 -4.48 45.08
N GLU A 133 -11.05 -4.69 45.17
CA GLU A 133 -10.41 -5.85 44.54
C GLU A 133 -11.03 -7.18 45.01
N ASP A 134 -11.38 -7.31 46.29
CA ASP A 134 -11.98 -8.54 46.84
C ASP A 134 -13.40 -8.80 46.29
N GLU A 135 -14.21 -7.75 46.10
CA GLU A 135 -15.54 -7.84 45.46
C GLU A 135 -15.41 -8.33 44.02
N PHE A 136 -14.42 -7.82 43.31
CA PHE A 136 -14.18 -8.13 41.91
C PHE A 136 -13.47 -9.48 41.71
N ARG A 137 -12.60 -9.90 42.63
CA ARG A 137 -11.94 -11.21 42.60
C ARG A 137 -12.92 -12.37 42.66
N ALA A 138 -14.00 -12.24 43.43
CA ALA A 138 -15.07 -13.23 43.47
C ALA A 138 -15.82 -13.37 42.12
N ARG A 139 -15.69 -12.37 41.24
CA ARG A 139 -16.35 -12.30 39.93
C ARG A 139 -15.37 -12.38 38.76
N THR A 140 -14.05 -12.46 38.99
CA THR A 140 -13.06 -12.56 37.91
C THR A 140 -13.13 -13.89 37.17
N TYR A 141 -12.95 -13.84 35.86
CA TYR A 141 -12.99 -15.02 34.98
C TYR A 141 -11.73 -15.91 35.07
N THR A 142 -10.75 -15.60 35.93
CA THR A 142 -9.48 -16.32 35.97
C THR A 142 -9.63 -17.79 36.38
N ARG A 143 -9.55 -18.66 35.36
CA ARG A 143 -9.15 -20.08 35.34
C ARG A 143 -9.77 -20.96 36.44
N ARG A 144 -10.67 -21.87 36.03
CA ARG A 144 -11.23 -22.96 36.86
C ARG A 144 -10.15 -23.59 37.76
N VAL A 145 -10.19 -23.24 39.03
CA VAL A 145 -9.57 -24.04 40.09
C VAL A 145 -10.58 -25.13 40.42
N ALA A 146 -10.14 -26.39 40.51
CA ALA A 146 -11.02 -27.50 40.87
C ALA A 146 -11.66 -27.22 42.24
N GLY A 147 -12.99 -27.06 42.27
CA GLY A 147 -13.76 -26.77 43.49
C GLY A 147 -14.06 -25.30 43.79
N GLY A 148 -13.78 -24.36 42.87
CA GLY A 148 -14.16 -22.95 43.00
C GLY A 148 -15.52 -22.59 42.37
N ASP A 149 -16.04 -21.39 42.69
CA ASP A 149 -17.26 -20.82 42.11
C ASP A 149 -17.21 -20.83 40.56
N PRO A 150 -18.35 -21.06 39.88
CA PRO A 150 -18.38 -21.13 38.43
C PRO A 150 -17.89 -19.81 37.82
N SER A 151 -16.94 -19.89 36.89
CA SER A 151 -16.50 -18.74 36.10
C SER A 151 -17.71 -18.04 35.47
N PRO A 152 -17.84 -16.71 35.54
CA PRO A 152 -18.97 -16.00 34.95
C PRO A 152 -19.06 -16.29 33.44
N THR A 153 -20.28 -16.50 32.96
CA THR A 153 -20.56 -16.63 31.52
C THR A 153 -20.48 -15.26 30.84
N LEU A 154 -20.30 -15.23 29.52
CA LEU A 154 -20.32 -13.98 28.76
C LEU A 154 -21.61 -13.19 29.02
N ASP A 155 -22.77 -13.84 28.96
CA ASP A 155 -24.06 -13.21 29.26
C ASP A 155 -24.12 -12.63 30.69
N GLY A 156 -23.47 -13.28 31.65
CA GLY A 156 -23.35 -12.78 33.02
C GLY A 156 -22.50 -11.51 33.10
N LEU A 157 -21.38 -11.46 32.37
CA LEU A 157 -20.52 -10.27 32.30
C LEU A 157 -21.20 -9.11 31.56
N LEU A 158 -21.93 -9.39 30.49
CA LEU A 158 -22.68 -8.38 29.73
C LEU A 158 -23.81 -7.79 30.58
N ARG A 159 -24.59 -8.62 31.29
CA ARG A 159 -25.62 -8.14 32.23
C ARG A 159 -25.01 -7.31 33.35
N PHE A 160 -23.89 -7.74 33.91
CA PHE A 160 -23.20 -6.96 34.94
C PHE A 160 -22.72 -5.61 34.42
N HIS A 161 -22.22 -5.55 33.18
CA HIS A 161 -21.85 -4.30 32.53
C HIS A 161 -23.07 -3.36 32.35
N GLU A 162 -24.21 -3.89 31.90
CA GLU A 162 -25.46 -3.13 31.78
C GLU A 162 -25.95 -2.63 33.15
N ASP A 163 -25.98 -3.48 34.17
CA ASP A 163 -26.40 -3.12 35.52
C ASP A 163 -25.49 -2.03 36.12
N ALA A 164 -24.16 -2.15 35.94
CA ALA A 164 -23.20 -1.15 36.38
C ALA A 164 -23.39 0.18 35.64
N SER A 165 -23.70 0.14 34.33
CA SER A 165 -23.99 1.33 33.54
C SER A 165 -25.27 2.02 34.01
N LEU A 166 -26.33 1.26 34.30
CA LEU A 166 -27.60 1.79 34.83
C LEU A 166 -27.45 2.35 36.25
N ALA A 167 -26.60 1.73 37.08
CA ALA A 167 -26.30 2.19 38.43
C ALA A 167 -25.37 3.42 38.46
N GLY A 168 -24.71 3.76 37.34
CA GLY A 168 -23.70 4.81 37.29
C GLY A 168 -22.41 4.45 38.05
N ASP A 169 -22.16 3.15 38.30
CA ASP A 169 -20.95 2.68 38.98
C ASP A 169 -19.81 2.52 37.96
N GLU A 170 -19.03 3.59 37.81
CA GLU A 170 -17.96 3.68 36.82
C GLU A 170 -16.82 2.69 37.06
N ALA A 171 -16.52 2.38 38.33
CA ALA A 171 -15.51 1.40 38.67
C ALA A 171 -15.96 -0.01 38.31
N ALA A 172 -17.21 -0.38 38.64
CA ALA A 172 -17.78 -1.66 38.22
C ALA A 172 -17.86 -1.77 36.69
N LEU A 173 -18.23 -0.68 36.01
CA LEU A 173 -18.31 -0.62 34.56
C LEU A 173 -16.93 -0.81 33.90
N GLU A 174 -15.91 -0.09 34.37
CA GLU A 174 -14.53 -0.21 33.86
C GLU A 174 -13.94 -1.60 34.15
N TRP A 175 -14.23 -2.17 35.33
CA TRP A 175 -13.86 -3.56 35.63
C TRP A 175 -14.52 -4.54 34.66
N ALA A 176 -15.82 -4.42 34.43
CA ALA A 176 -16.58 -5.28 33.53
C ALA A 176 -16.02 -5.24 32.11
N ARG A 177 -15.69 -4.04 31.62
CA ARG A 177 -15.02 -3.85 30.32
C ARG A 177 -13.69 -4.58 30.23
N ARG A 178 -12.83 -4.46 31.25
CA ARG A 178 -11.54 -5.18 31.29
C ARG A 178 -11.73 -6.69 31.26
N GLN A 179 -12.75 -7.21 31.96
CA GLN A 179 -13.07 -8.65 31.90
C GLN A 179 -13.60 -9.07 30.53
N LEU A 180 -14.47 -8.27 29.90
CA LEU A 180 -14.99 -8.55 28.55
C LEU A 180 -13.86 -8.53 27.50
N GLU A 181 -12.95 -7.54 27.57
CA GLU A 181 -11.75 -7.48 26.73
C GLU A 181 -10.84 -8.69 26.92
N ALA A 182 -10.65 -9.13 28.18
CA ALA A 182 -9.85 -10.31 28.50
C ALA A 182 -10.53 -11.63 28.07
N PHE A 183 -11.86 -11.68 28.06
CA PHE A 183 -12.66 -12.83 27.63
C PHE A 183 -12.69 -12.95 26.10
N ARG A 184 -12.62 -11.83 25.37
CA ARG A 184 -12.73 -11.78 23.91
C ARG A 184 -11.91 -12.84 23.14
N PRO A 185 -10.61 -13.09 23.43
CA PRO A 185 -9.83 -14.07 22.70
C PRO A 185 -10.30 -15.52 22.89
N LEU A 186 -11.16 -15.77 23.88
CA LEU A 186 -11.72 -17.06 24.22
C LEU A 186 -13.14 -17.24 23.66
N ALA A 187 -13.76 -16.19 23.13
CA ALA A 187 -15.07 -16.25 22.49
C ALA A 187 -14.93 -16.79 21.05
N PRO A 188 -15.36 -18.02 20.76
CA PRO A 188 -15.23 -18.61 19.43
C PRO A 188 -16.25 -18.04 18.43
N ASP A 189 -17.38 -17.52 18.91
CA ASP A 189 -18.46 -16.98 18.09
C ASP A 189 -18.19 -15.50 17.73
N PRO A 190 -18.20 -15.12 16.44
CA PRO A 190 -18.07 -13.73 16.01
C PRO A 190 -19.18 -12.80 16.53
N ASP A 191 -20.39 -13.31 16.80
CA ASP A 191 -21.47 -12.50 17.35
C ASP A 191 -21.23 -12.17 18.83
N ASP A 192 -20.61 -13.07 19.57
CA ASP A 192 -20.18 -12.81 20.94
C ASP A 192 -19.04 -11.79 20.99
N GLN A 193 -18.09 -11.87 20.06
CA GLN A 193 -17.06 -10.83 19.90
C GLN A 193 -17.69 -9.48 19.55
N ARG A 194 -18.77 -9.43 18.76
CA ARG A 194 -19.53 -8.20 18.49
C ARG A 194 -20.08 -7.57 19.75
N LYS A 195 -20.79 -8.37 20.57
CA LYS A 195 -21.41 -7.89 21.80
C LYS A 195 -20.34 -7.32 22.74
N ILE A 196 -19.19 -7.99 22.83
CA ILE A 196 -18.04 -7.50 23.58
C ILE A 196 -17.55 -6.17 23.02
N ASP A 197 -17.26 -6.08 21.71
CA ASP A 197 -16.71 -4.87 21.11
C ASP A 197 -17.64 -3.65 21.26
N LEU A 198 -18.98 -3.86 21.24
CA LEU A 198 -19.99 -2.83 21.52
C LEU A 198 -20.06 -2.44 23.00
N ALA A 199 -20.03 -3.42 23.92
CA ALA A 199 -20.06 -3.15 25.35
C ALA A 199 -18.79 -2.41 25.82
N THR A 200 -17.65 -2.70 25.20
CA THR A 200 -16.36 -2.08 25.52
C THR A 200 -16.15 -0.74 24.81
N ASP A 201 -17.09 -0.29 23.98
CA ASP A 201 -16.97 0.98 23.28
C ASP A 201 -16.93 2.17 24.24
N ARG A 202 -16.15 3.18 23.87
CA ARG A 202 -15.93 4.36 24.70
C ARG A 202 -16.18 5.64 23.90
N PRO A 203 -16.93 6.61 24.43
CA PRO A 203 -17.21 7.85 23.70
C PRO A 203 -15.95 8.71 23.47
N ASP A 204 -14.91 8.52 24.28
CA ASP A 204 -13.66 9.28 24.23
C ASP A 204 -12.53 8.58 23.46
N ARG A 205 -12.75 7.37 22.93
CA ARG A 205 -11.73 6.59 22.22
C ARG A 205 -12.32 5.84 21.04
N VAL A 206 -11.57 5.77 19.95
CA VAL A 206 -11.96 4.96 18.79
C VAL A 206 -11.58 3.51 19.05
N ASN A 207 -12.55 2.60 18.93
CA ASN A 207 -12.33 1.17 18.91
C ASN A 207 -12.02 0.72 17.47
N PRO A 208 -10.77 0.38 17.14
CA PRO A 208 -10.38 0.04 15.77
C PRO A 208 -11.14 -1.18 15.24
N ARG A 209 -11.60 -2.11 16.09
CA ARG A 209 -12.34 -3.30 15.66
C ARG A 209 -13.73 -2.96 15.15
N LEU A 210 -14.41 -2.01 15.79
CA LEU A 210 -15.69 -1.51 15.31
C LEU A 210 -15.51 -0.78 13.98
N VAL A 211 -14.45 0.01 13.84
CA VAL A 211 -14.09 0.66 12.57
C VAL A 211 -13.86 -0.37 11.47
N SER A 212 -13.01 -1.39 11.68
CA SER A 212 -12.79 -2.51 10.74
C SER A 212 -14.11 -3.09 10.28
N ARG A 213 -14.98 -3.41 11.24
CA ARG A 213 -16.26 -4.05 10.97
C ARG A 213 -17.16 -3.16 10.12
N TYR A 214 -17.26 -1.87 10.43
CA TYR A 214 -18.04 -0.95 9.62
C TYR A 214 -17.51 -0.87 8.18
N VAL A 215 -16.19 -0.77 8.02
CA VAL A 215 -15.55 -0.74 6.70
C VAL A 215 -15.83 -2.04 5.93
N GLU A 216 -15.65 -3.21 6.56
CA GLU A 216 -15.92 -4.52 5.96
C GLU A 216 -17.40 -4.72 5.58
N GLN A 217 -18.32 -4.25 6.43
CA GLN A 217 -19.77 -4.39 6.19
C GLN A 217 -20.28 -3.48 5.07
N LEU A 218 -19.62 -2.35 4.86
CA LEU A 218 -20.00 -1.34 3.87
C LEU A 218 -19.11 -1.38 2.63
N ASP A 219 -18.15 -2.30 2.56
CA ASP A 219 -17.34 -2.49 1.37
C ASP A 219 -18.21 -2.95 0.20
N GLY A 220 -18.14 -2.21 -0.92
CA GLY A 220 -18.99 -2.43 -2.09
C GLY A 220 -20.47 -2.06 -1.91
N ALA A 221 -20.86 -1.41 -0.80
CA ALA A 221 -22.21 -0.89 -0.62
C ALA A 221 -22.55 0.20 -1.66
N PRO A 222 -23.83 0.38 -2.03
CA PRO A 222 -24.22 1.43 -2.95
C PRO A 222 -23.96 2.83 -2.34
N PRO A 223 -23.70 3.85 -3.18
CA PRO A 223 -23.31 5.18 -2.71
C PRO A 223 -24.35 5.83 -1.81
N ASP A 224 -25.64 5.61 -2.08
CA ASP A 224 -26.74 6.15 -1.26
C ASP A 224 -26.70 5.61 0.18
N ASP A 225 -26.35 4.33 0.36
CA ASP A 225 -26.23 3.71 1.69
C ASP A 225 -25.01 4.23 2.44
N LEU A 226 -23.90 4.45 1.73
CA LEU A 226 -22.69 5.06 2.31
C LEU A 226 -22.95 6.49 2.76
N GLU A 227 -23.66 7.29 1.96
CA GLU A 227 -24.05 8.66 2.31
C GLU A 227 -25.00 8.70 3.51
N ALA A 228 -25.99 7.80 3.56
CA ALA A 228 -26.88 7.64 4.70
C ALA A 228 -26.10 7.26 5.96
N PHE A 229 -25.16 6.33 5.86
CA PHE A 229 -24.28 5.94 6.96
C PHE A 229 -23.45 7.12 7.47
N ALA A 230 -22.77 7.85 6.57
CA ALA A 230 -21.98 9.02 6.94
C ALA A 230 -22.84 10.11 7.60
N ARG A 231 -24.09 10.28 7.15
CA ARG A 231 -25.04 11.23 7.75
C ARG A 231 -25.38 10.83 9.16
N HIS A 232 -25.74 9.56 9.34
CA HIS A 232 -26.07 9.03 10.65
C HIS A 232 -24.88 9.10 11.62
N ALA A 233 -23.67 8.79 11.15
CA ALA A 233 -22.44 8.89 11.93
C ALA A 233 -22.21 10.32 12.47
N LEU A 234 -22.43 11.33 11.62
CA LEU A 234 -22.33 12.75 11.97
C LEU A 234 -23.42 13.18 12.97
N GLU A 235 -24.67 12.80 12.70
CA GLU A 235 -25.82 13.12 13.56
C GLU A 235 -25.69 12.49 14.95
N ALA A 236 -25.28 11.22 15.02
CA ALA A 236 -25.06 10.48 16.26
C ALA A 236 -23.78 10.90 17.00
N ARG A 237 -22.88 11.63 16.33
CA ARG A 237 -21.52 11.95 16.81
C ARG A 237 -20.76 10.70 17.26
N ASP A 238 -20.93 9.60 16.53
CA ASP A 238 -20.22 8.34 16.79
C ASP A 238 -18.79 8.43 16.22
N ALA A 239 -17.79 8.35 17.09
CA ALA A 239 -16.40 8.45 16.69
C ALA A 239 -15.95 7.29 15.79
N ASN A 240 -16.40 6.07 16.07
CA ASN A 240 -16.05 4.88 15.29
C ASN A 240 -16.66 4.95 13.90
N ALA A 241 -17.95 5.30 13.82
CA ALA A 241 -18.66 5.41 12.55
C ALA A 241 -18.10 6.56 11.70
N CYS A 242 -17.74 7.70 12.30
CA CYS A 242 -17.10 8.83 11.60
C CYS A 242 -15.74 8.43 11.01
N VAL A 243 -14.91 7.71 11.77
CA VAL A 243 -13.62 7.20 11.28
C VAL A 243 -13.84 6.21 10.13
N ALA A 244 -14.79 5.29 10.25
CA ALA A 244 -15.12 4.34 9.18
C ALA A 244 -15.60 5.05 7.90
N ALA A 245 -16.49 6.04 8.03
CA ALA A 245 -16.97 6.85 6.92
C ALA A 245 -15.81 7.58 6.21
N PHE A 246 -14.85 8.10 6.96
CA PHE A 246 -13.64 8.72 6.40
C PHE A 246 -12.79 7.72 5.62
N VAL A 247 -12.54 6.53 6.17
CA VAL A 247 -11.77 5.47 5.49
C VAL A 247 -12.47 5.05 4.20
N LEU A 248 -13.78 4.81 4.22
CA LEU A 248 -14.57 4.45 3.04
C LEU A 248 -14.55 5.56 1.98
N ALA A 249 -14.69 6.82 2.38
CA ALA A 249 -14.60 7.96 1.47
C ALA A 249 -13.21 8.09 0.83
N ARG A 250 -12.13 7.82 1.59
CA ARG A 250 -10.76 7.85 1.08
C ARG A 250 -10.50 6.73 0.06
N GLN A 251 -11.12 5.57 0.23
CA GLN A 251 -10.94 4.40 -0.63
C GLN A 251 -11.89 4.37 -1.84
N ALA A 252 -12.90 5.25 -1.87
CA ALA A 252 -13.90 5.24 -2.92
C ALA A 252 -13.30 5.57 -4.29
N PRO A 253 -13.66 4.84 -5.36
CA PRO A 253 -13.18 5.13 -6.70
C PRO A 253 -13.70 6.47 -7.20
N GLU A 254 -12.86 7.19 -7.94
CA GLU A 254 -13.15 8.53 -8.45
C GLU A 254 -14.52 8.57 -9.16
N GLY A 255 -15.38 9.51 -8.76
CA GLY A 255 -16.65 9.81 -9.43
C GLY A 255 -17.89 9.11 -8.87
N THR A 256 -17.79 7.90 -8.31
CA THR A 256 -18.98 7.12 -7.90
C THR A 256 -19.54 7.49 -6.53
N ALA A 257 -18.68 7.90 -5.59
CA ALA A 257 -19.05 8.27 -4.23
C ALA A 257 -18.74 9.75 -3.93
N LEU A 258 -18.87 10.63 -4.93
CA LEU A 258 -18.55 12.06 -4.77
C LEU A 258 -19.37 12.74 -3.66
N GLY A 259 -20.64 12.35 -3.47
CA GLY A 259 -21.47 12.88 -2.40
C GLY A 259 -20.97 12.46 -1.02
N LEU A 260 -20.64 11.18 -0.82
CA LEU A 260 -19.97 10.68 0.38
C LEU A 260 -18.69 11.45 0.69
N VAL A 261 -17.79 11.58 -0.30
CA VAL A 261 -16.50 12.28 -0.13
C VAL A 261 -16.72 13.72 0.32
N ARG A 262 -17.60 14.46 -0.36
CA ARG A 262 -17.93 15.84 0.03
C ARG A 262 -18.51 15.91 1.42
N GLN A 263 -19.47 15.05 1.74
CA GLN A 263 -20.15 15.03 3.02
C GLN A 263 -19.19 14.75 4.18
N VAL A 264 -18.25 13.81 4.01
CA VAL A 264 -17.21 13.51 5.00
C VAL A 264 -16.27 14.71 5.16
N LEU A 265 -15.74 15.26 4.06
CA LEU A 265 -14.76 16.35 4.11
C LEU A 265 -15.36 17.64 4.71
N ASP A 266 -16.59 17.99 4.32
CA ASP A 266 -17.31 19.14 4.86
C ASP A 266 -17.75 18.89 6.32
N GLY A 267 -18.00 17.63 6.67
CA GLY A 267 -18.38 17.16 8.00
C GLY A 267 -17.22 17.05 9.00
N LEU A 268 -15.96 17.11 8.59
CA LEU A 268 -14.78 16.93 9.47
C LEU A 268 -14.77 17.89 10.68
N SER A 269 -15.28 19.10 10.51
CA SER A 269 -15.43 20.07 11.60
C SER A 269 -16.35 19.56 12.73
N GLN A 270 -17.31 18.68 12.41
CA GLN A 270 -18.33 18.16 13.32
C GLN A 270 -17.95 16.82 13.95
N PHE A 271 -16.91 16.14 13.45
CA PHE A 271 -16.45 14.84 13.95
C PHE A 271 -16.15 14.89 15.47
N PRO A 272 -16.28 13.79 16.21
CA PRO A 272 -15.77 13.73 17.58
C PRO A 272 -14.27 13.97 17.67
N ASP A 273 -13.78 14.43 18.82
CA ASP A 273 -12.36 14.70 19.04
C ASP A 273 -11.49 13.44 18.97
N ALA A 274 -12.02 12.32 19.48
CA ALA A 274 -11.38 11.02 19.37
C ALA A 274 -11.17 10.63 17.90
N ALA A 275 -12.18 10.85 17.04
CA ALA A 275 -12.09 10.54 15.61
C ALA A 275 -10.99 11.36 14.91
N ILE A 276 -10.94 12.68 15.09
CA ILE A 276 -9.91 13.52 14.46
C ILE A 276 -8.51 13.16 14.97
N ALA A 277 -8.34 12.91 16.26
CA ALA A 277 -7.05 12.50 16.82
C ALA A 277 -6.58 11.18 16.21
N THR A 278 -7.47 10.17 16.14
CA THR A 278 -7.19 8.88 15.53
C THR A 278 -6.84 9.01 14.04
N LEU A 279 -7.64 9.74 13.26
CA LEU A 279 -7.39 9.95 11.83
C LEU A 279 -6.04 10.61 11.57
N ARG A 280 -5.63 11.59 12.38
CA ARG A 280 -4.31 12.22 12.22
C ARG A 280 -3.16 11.27 12.46
N CYS A 281 -3.24 10.45 13.51
CA CYS A 281 -2.23 9.43 13.78
C CYS A 281 -2.16 8.45 12.62
N TRP A 282 -3.32 7.95 12.17
CA TRP A 282 -3.39 6.99 11.06
C TRP A 282 -2.88 7.56 9.74
N GLU A 283 -3.19 8.82 9.40
CA GLU A 283 -2.65 9.46 8.19
C GLU A 283 -1.14 9.77 8.31
N ALA A 284 -0.61 9.97 9.51
CA ALA A 284 0.83 10.09 9.70
C ALA A 284 1.53 8.73 9.49
N ASP A 285 1.00 7.67 10.08
CA ASP A 285 1.53 6.31 9.96
C ASP A 285 1.43 5.80 8.53
N ALA A 286 0.28 6.00 7.87
CA ALA A 286 0.05 5.62 6.48
C ALA A 286 1.03 6.31 5.53
N ARG A 287 1.22 7.64 5.66
CA ARG A 287 2.21 8.37 4.85
C ARG A 287 3.64 7.88 5.08
N SER A 288 3.99 7.56 6.32
CA SER A 288 5.30 6.99 6.64
C SER A 288 5.52 5.64 5.94
N ALA A 289 4.52 4.76 5.99
CA ALA A 289 4.56 3.47 5.31
C ALA A 289 4.59 3.60 3.78
N ASP A 290 3.75 4.48 3.21
CA ASP A 290 3.67 4.75 1.78
C ASP A 290 5.00 5.31 1.23
N ALA A 291 5.61 6.26 1.95
CA ALA A 291 6.91 6.81 1.59
C ALA A 291 8.02 5.76 1.67
N ALA A 292 8.05 4.94 2.72
CA ALA A 292 9.03 3.85 2.85
C ALA A 292 8.89 2.83 1.69
N ALA A 293 7.65 2.50 1.31
CA ALA A 293 7.38 1.57 0.22
C ALA A 293 7.72 2.19 -1.16
N ALA A 294 7.48 3.48 -1.36
CA ALA A 294 7.89 4.21 -2.57
C ALA A 294 9.42 4.31 -2.69
N ILE A 295 10.14 4.56 -1.59
CA ILE A 295 11.60 4.59 -1.56
C ILE A 295 12.18 3.21 -1.92
N ALA A 296 11.66 2.13 -1.33
CA ALA A 296 12.10 0.77 -1.65
C ALA A 296 11.89 0.43 -3.14
N GLU A 297 10.77 0.86 -3.73
CA GLU A 297 10.50 0.67 -5.15
C GLU A 297 11.40 1.53 -6.05
N ALA A 298 11.65 2.78 -5.67
CA ALA A 298 12.60 3.66 -6.35
C ALA A 298 14.03 3.06 -6.35
N GLU A 299 14.47 2.50 -5.22
CA GLU A 299 15.77 1.83 -5.09
C GLU A 299 15.85 0.57 -5.98
N ARG A 300 14.78 -0.24 -6.00
CA ARG A 300 14.68 -1.43 -6.86
C ARG A 300 14.84 -1.04 -8.33
N VAL A 301 14.08 -0.06 -8.80
CA VAL A 301 14.13 0.42 -10.20
C VAL A 301 15.47 1.05 -10.53
N ALA A 302 16.02 1.87 -9.63
CA ALA A 302 17.35 2.45 -9.80
C ALA A 302 18.43 1.36 -9.94
N SER A 303 18.37 0.30 -9.13
CA SER A 303 19.30 -0.82 -9.23
C SER A 303 19.21 -1.53 -10.59
N ILE A 304 17.99 -1.76 -11.10
CA ILE A 304 17.79 -2.33 -12.44
C ILE A 304 18.41 -1.43 -13.51
N ALA A 305 18.16 -0.13 -13.46
CA ALA A 305 18.71 0.81 -14.43
C ALA A 305 20.24 0.87 -14.40
N GLU A 306 20.87 0.82 -13.22
CA GLU A 306 22.32 0.75 -13.10
C GLU A 306 22.92 -0.53 -13.67
N GLN A 307 22.29 -1.67 -13.42
CA GLN A 307 22.72 -2.95 -14.00
C GLN A 307 22.61 -2.91 -15.53
N GLU A 308 21.51 -2.37 -16.05
CA GLU A 308 21.27 -2.24 -17.49
C GLU A 308 22.19 -1.19 -18.15
N ALA A 309 22.62 -0.16 -17.41
CA ALA A 309 23.53 0.88 -17.89
C ALA A 309 24.94 0.36 -18.21
N ALA A 310 25.32 -0.80 -17.66
CA ALA A 310 26.57 -1.46 -17.99
C ALA A 310 26.66 -1.90 -19.48
N LEU A 311 25.51 -1.96 -20.18
CA LEU A 311 25.40 -2.38 -21.58
C LEU A 311 26.16 -3.69 -21.86
N PRO A 312 25.83 -4.80 -21.15
CA PRO A 312 26.53 -6.07 -21.34
C PRO A 312 26.37 -6.55 -22.79
N GLY A 313 27.48 -6.93 -23.42
CA GLY A 313 27.48 -7.48 -24.79
C GLY A 313 27.50 -6.46 -25.93
N VAL A 314 27.61 -5.16 -25.67
CA VAL A 314 27.81 -4.16 -26.74
C VAL A 314 29.27 -4.13 -27.17
N ALA A 315 29.56 -4.73 -28.32
CA ALA A 315 30.84 -4.66 -29.02
C ALA A 315 30.82 -3.54 -30.09
N PRO A 316 31.99 -2.94 -30.42
CA PRO A 316 32.08 -2.05 -31.56
C PRO A 316 31.78 -2.83 -32.85
N PRO A 317 31.10 -2.20 -33.85
CA PRO A 317 30.88 -2.84 -35.15
C PRO A 317 32.24 -3.11 -35.82
N THR A 318 32.33 -4.25 -36.48
CA THR A 318 33.50 -4.60 -37.29
C THR A 318 33.58 -3.74 -38.56
N GLU A 319 34.77 -3.55 -39.13
CA GLU A 319 34.94 -2.79 -40.40
C GLU A 319 34.03 -3.33 -41.51
N ALA A 320 33.88 -4.66 -41.59
CA ALA A 320 33.00 -5.31 -42.56
C ALA A 320 31.51 -4.95 -42.37
N GLU A 321 31.07 -4.70 -41.13
CA GLU A 321 29.71 -4.28 -40.81
C GLU A 321 29.48 -2.80 -41.13
N LEU A 322 30.47 -1.94 -40.85
CA LEU A 322 30.42 -0.53 -41.22
C LEU A 322 30.39 -0.37 -42.74
N ASP A 323 31.22 -1.11 -43.47
CA ASP A 323 31.22 -1.12 -44.94
C ASP A 323 29.91 -1.63 -45.54
N ARG A 324 29.25 -2.60 -44.88
CA ARG A 324 27.94 -3.09 -45.28
C ARG A 324 26.86 -2.03 -45.05
N LEU A 325 26.89 -1.33 -43.93
CA LEU A 325 25.95 -0.26 -43.61
C LEU A 325 26.12 0.96 -44.55
N ALA A 326 27.36 1.38 -44.81
CA ALA A 326 27.66 2.44 -45.76
C ALA A 326 27.18 2.10 -47.18
N ARG A 327 27.25 0.81 -47.58
CA ARG A 327 26.66 0.34 -48.85
C ARG A 327 25.14 0.37 -48.88
N ILE A 328 24.48 0.15 -47.74
CA ILE A 328 23.01 0.22 -47.64
C ILE A 328 22.53 1.67 -47.64
N GLU A 329 23.21 2.57 -46.92
CA GLU A 329 22.87 4.00 -46.87
C GLU A 329 23.18 4.75 -48.16
N SER A 330 24.14 4.26 -48.96
CA SER A 330 24.45 4.79 -50.29
C SER A 330 23.52 4.26 -51.40
N LEU A 331 22.60 3.35 -51.09
CA LEU A 331 21.54 2.98 -52.04
C LEU A 331 20.55 4.16 -52.13
N PRO A 332 20.20 4.60 -53.35
CA PRO A 332 19.22 5.67 -53.52
C PRO A 332 17.89 5.25 -52.88
N LEU A 333 17.36 6.09 -51.98
CA LEU A 333 15.99 5.97 -51.50
C LEU A 333 15.06 5.97 -52.71
N ALA A 334 14.30 4.89 -52.89
CA ALA A 334 13.30 4.78 -53.95
C ALA A 334 12.38 6.00 -53.89
N ALA A 335 12.16 6.64 -55.04
CA ALA A 335 11.26 7.79 -55.14
C ALA A 335 9.85 7.38 -54.68
N PRO A 336 9.07 8.28 -54.07
CA PRO A 336 7.79 7.95 -53.42
C PRO A 336 6.72 7.33 -54.34
N ASP A 337 6.94 7.30 -55.66
CA ASP A 337 6.01 6.75 -56.65
C ASP A 337 6.48 5.42 -57.29
N GLU A 338 7.58 4.82 -56.82
CA GLU A 338 8.02 3.49 -57.31
C GLU A 338 7.41 2.35 -56.47
N PRO A 339 6.86 1.30 -57.10
CA PRO A 339 6.35 0.15 -56.36
C PRO A 339 7.50 -0.52 -55.62
N ILE A 340 7.31 -0.78 -54.32
CA ILE A 340 8.27 -1.44 -53.42
C ILE A 340 8.54 -2.87 -53.95
N GLY A 341 9.43 -2.96 -54.92
CA GLY A 341 9.93 -4.20 -55.50
C GLY A 341 11.14 -4.64 -54.71
N LEU A 342 11.03 -5.81 -54.07
CA LEU A 342 12.16 -6.58 -53.56
C LEU A 342 13.29 -6.56 -54.57
N VAL A 343 14.46 -6.04 -54.18
CA VAL A 343 15.68 -6.17 -54.97
C VAL A 343 16.37 -7.47 -54.56
N PRO A 344 16.37 -8.54 -55.39
CA PRO A 344 17.41 -9.53 -55.32
C PRO A 344 18.51 -9.11 -56.30
N VAL A 345 19.56 -8.41 -55.85
CA VAL A 345 20.82 -8.42 -56.61
C VAL A 345 21.52 -9.77 -56.34
N ARG A 346 20.93 -10.85 -56.86
CA ARG A 346 21.72 -12.03 -57.23
C ARG A 346 22.22 -11.75 -58.64
N ARG A 347 23.49 -11.36 -58.78
CA ARG A 347 24.20 -11.60 -60.04
C ARG A 347 24.19 -13.12 -60.24
N GLY A 348 23.34 -13.59 -61.15
CA GLY A 348 23.46 -14.95 -61.66
C GLY A 348 24.85 -15.10 -62.30
N LEU A 349 25.50 -16.22 -62.02
CA LEU A 349 26.70 -16.66 -62.73
C LEU A 349 26.45 -16.57 -64.24
N SER A 350 27.42 -16.05 -64.97
CA SER A 350 27.36 -16.02 -66.43
C SER A 350 27.33 -17.45 -66.99
N PRO A 351 26.77 -17.68 -68.20
CA PRO A 351 26.72 -19.01 -68.82
C PRO A 351 28.10 -19.69 -68.93
N GLU A 352 29.18 -18.90 -69.01
CA GLU A 352 30.56 -19.39 -69.09
C GLU A 352 31.11 -19.85 -67.71
N GLU A 353 30.63 -19.25 -66.62
CA GLU A 353 30.98 -19.65 -65.24
C GLU A 353 30.23 -20.93 -64.81
N PHE A 354 29.06 -21.20 -65.40
CA PHE A 354 28.30 -22.43 -65.13
C PHE A 354 28.92 -23.66 -65.80
N GLN A 355 29.49 -23.51 -67.00
CA GLN A 355 30.15 -24.60 -67.72
C GLN A 355 31.48 -25.02 -67.07
N THR A 356 32.21 -24.07 -66.47
CA THR A 356 33.44 -24.38 -65.75
C THR A 356 33.18 -25.14 -64.45
N LEU A 357 32.06 -24.87 -63.75
CA LEU A 357 31.63 -25.61 -62.56
C LEU A 357 31.15 -27.05 -62.86
N GLU A 358 30.47 -27.30 -63.97
CA GLU A 358 30.09 -28.68 -64.37
C GLU A 358 31.31 -29.54 -64.75
N SER A 359 32.34 -28.92 -65.32
CA SER A 359 33.58 -29.62 -65.73
C SER A 359 34.54 -29.96 -64.58
N THR A 360 34.31 -29.45 -63.36
CA THR A 360 35.21 -29.63 -62.20
C THR A 360 34.58 -30.39 -61.03
N SER A 361 33.51 -31.16 -61.24
CA SER A 361 32.98 -32.07 -60.23
C SER A 361 33.73 -33.43 -60.27
N PRO A 362 34.64 -33.74 -59.31
CA PRO A 362 35.18 -35.08 -59.17
C PRO A 362 34.12 -36.04 -58.62
N GLU A 363 34.07 -37.21 -59.24
CA GLU A 363 33.27 -38.40 -58.93
C GLU A 363 33.44 -38.83 -57.45
N PRO A 364 32.35 -39.11 -56.70
CA PRO A 364 32.45 -39.52 -55.31
C PRO A 364 32.86 -41.00 -55.19
N ALA A 365 34.06 -41.23 -54.67
CA ALA A 365 34.53 -42.55 -54.26
C ALA A 365 33.94 -42.97 -52.90
N ASP A 366 33.32 -44.14 -52.91
CA ASP A 366 33.12 -45.13 -51.84
C ASP A 366 32.86 -44.68 -50.38
N ALA A 367 31.64 -45.00 -49.93
CA ALA A 367 31.26 -45.07 -48.53
C ALA A 367 31.69 -46.42 -47.91
N PRO A 368 32.30 -46.44 -46.70
CA PRO A 368 32.49 -47.69 -45.96
C PRO A 368 31.24 -48.07 -45.14
N PRO A 369 31.04 -49.38 -44.86
CA PRO A 369 29.78 -49.92 -44.36
C PRO A 369 29.57 -49.72 -42.85
N ALA A 370 28.29 -49.66 -42.49
CA ALA A 370 27.78 -49.58 -41.13
C ALA A 370 28.19 -50.79 -40.29
N ALA A 371 28.70 -50.53 -39.08
CA ALA A 371 28.87 -51.52 -38.03
C ALA A 371 27.69 -51.41 -37.05
N SER A 372 27.07 -52.56 -36.81
CA SER A 372 26.09 -52.84 -35.76
C SER A 372 26.67 -52.75 -34.35
#